data_AF-A0A2E9EZX3-F1
#
_entry.id   AF-A0A2E9EZX3-F1
#
_cell.length_a   1.000
_cell.length_b   1.000
_cell.length_c   1.000
_cell.angle_alpha   90.00
_cell.angle_beta   90.00
_cell.angle_gamma   90.00
#
_symmetry.space_group_name_H-M   'P 1'
#
loop_
_entity.id
_entity.type
_entity.pdbx_description
1 polymer ?
#
loop_
_entity_poly.entity_id
_entity_poly.type
_entity_poly.pdbx_seq_one_letter_code
_entity_poly.pdbx_strand_id
1 'polypeptide(L)'
;LSLKEDSDQQRLRLAFIMATSRAPNGSEIRILTDTLSEQRKEFNAHPERASEFIANGKSLPSSDYEPVELAAWTSLGSILLNLDETISRE
;
A
#
# COMPACT_ATOMS: atom_id res chain seq x y z
N LEU A 1 18.75 -9.09 3.75
CA LEU A 1 17.34 -8.86 3.33
C LEU A 1 16.55 -7.98 4.31
N SER A 2 16.99 -7.77 5.56
CA SER A 2 16.22 -7.08 6.60
C SER A 2 15.98 -5.55 6.44
N LEU A 3 16.73 -4.84 5.58
CA LEU A 3 16.63 -3.37 5.47
C LEU A 3 15.35 -2.89 4.76
N LYS A 4 14.82 -3.70 3.84
CA LYS A 4 13.63 -3.33 3.06
C LYS A 4 12.35 -3.48 3.89
N GLU A 5 12.28 -4.54 4.71
CA GLU A 5 11.16 -4.80 5.62
C GLU A 5 11.04 -3.73 6.73
N ASP A 6 12.17 -3.25 7.27
CA ASP A 6 12.16 -2.18 8.26
C ASP A 6 11.65 -0.86 7.66
N SER A 7 12.10 -0.54 6.43
CA SER A 7 11.63 0.62 5.68
C SER A 7 10.15 0.52 5.32
N ASP A 8 9.67 -0.65 4.91
CA ASP A 8 8.26 -0.89 4.61
C ASP A 8 7.40 -0.74 5.85
N GLN A 9 7.78 -1.32 6.99
CA GLN A 9 7.02 -1.16 8.24
C GLN A 9 6.95 0.30 8.71
N GLN A 10 8.03 1.07 8.55
CA GLN A 10 8.03 2.51 8.86
C GLN A 10 7.06 3.27 7.94
N ARG A 11 7.07 2.97 6.64
CA ARG A 11 6.14 3.55 5.65
C ARG A 11 4.69 3.15 5.92
N LEU A 12 4.43 1.89 6.29
CA LEU A 12 3.11 1.39 6.67
C LEU A 12 2.57 2.11 7.90
N ARG A 13 3.41 2.28 8.94
CA ARG A 13 3.06 3.06 10.13
C ARG A 13 2.71 4.49 9.77
N LEU A 14 3.51 5.15 8.94
CA LEU A 14 3.27 6.51 8.50
C LEU A 14 1.96 6.62 7.70
N ALA A 15 1.74 5.71 6.73
CA ALA A 15 0.51 5.68 5.92
C ALA A 15 -0.74 5.50 6.79
N PHE A 16 -0.68 4.61 7.79
CA PHE A 16 -1.77 4.38 8.72
C PHE A 16 -2.07 5.61 9.59
N ILE A 17 -1.03 6.27 10.11
CA ILE A 17 -1.19 7.51 10.89
C ILE A 17 -1.77 8.63 10.02
N MET A 18 -1.31 8.76 8.77
CA MET A 18 -1.82 9.76 7.84
C MET A 18 -3.30 9.55 7.51
N ALA A 19 -3.75 8.29 7.42
CA ALA A 19 -5.15 7.97 7.14
C ALA A 19 -6.04 8.10 8.38
N THR A 20 -5.61 7.57 9.53
CA THR A 20 -6.48 7.36 10.71
C THR A 20 -6.17 8.30 11.89
N SER A 21 -5.14 9.15 11.77
CA SER A 21 -4.62 10.01 12.85
C SER A 21 -4.19 9.30 14.13
N ARG A 22 -4.02 7.96 14.11
CA ARG A 22 -3.57 7.15 15.26
C ARG A 22 -2.47 6.18 14.86
N ALA A 23 -1.70 5.71 15.84
CA ALA A 23 -0.71 4.65 15.59
C ALA A 23 -1.41 3.28 15.39
N PRO A 24 -0.95 2.46 14.43
CA PRO A 24 -1.43 1.09 14.32
C PRO A 24 -0.90 0.24 15.47
N ASN A 25 -1.71 -0.73 15.92
CA ASN A 25 -1.28 -1.75 16.86
C ASN A 25 -0.50 -2.89 16.16
N GLY A 26 0.05 -3.81 16.95
CA GLY A 26 0.86 -4.92 16.44
C GLY A 26 0.13 -5.87 15.49
N SER A 27 -1.18 -6.02 15.61
CA SER A 27 -1.99 -6.84 14.71
C SER A 27 -2.30 -6.09 13.41
N GLU A 28 -2.64 -4.81 13.51
CA GLU A 28 -2.92 -3.95 12.35
C GLU A 28 -1.68 -3.81 11.45
N ILE A 29 -0.51 -3.54 12.03
CA ILE A 29 0.73 -3.43 11.24
C ILE A 29 1.08 -4.75 10.54
N ARG A 30 0.78 -5.89 11.18
CA ARG A 30 1.00 -7.21 10.61
C ARG A 30 0.07 -7.45 9.43
N ILE A 31 -1.22 -7.17 9.59
CA ILE A 31 -2.22 -7.26 8.51
C ILE A 31 -1.78 -6.41 7.31
N LEU A 32 -1.38 -5.15 7.54
CA LEU A 32 -0.93 -4.27 6.47
C LEU A 32 0.33 -4.78 5.77
N THR A 33 1.25 -5.39 6.51
CA THR A 33 2.47 -5.99 5.96
C THR A 33 2.12 -7.20 5.09
N ASP A 34 1.22 -8.06 5.57
CA ASP A 34 0.76 -9.24 4.84
C ASP A 34 0.00 -8.82 3.57
N THR A 35 -0.90 -7.84 3.65
CA THR A 35 -1.61 -7.26 2.50
C THR A 35 -0.65 -6.66 1.49
N LEU A 36 0.35 -5.88 1.91
CA LEU A 36 1.35 -5.32 0.99
C LEU A 36 2.14 -6.43 0.27
N SER A 37 2.50 -7.49 0.98
CA SER A 37 3.18 -8.65 0.42
C SER A 37 2.31 -9.41 -0.60
N GLU A 38 1.01 -9.55 -0.31
CA GLU A 38 0.04 -10.16 -1.20
C GLU A 38 -0.15 -9.33 -2.48
N GLN A 39 -0.39 -8.01 -2.35
CA GLN A 39 -0.49 -7.13 -3.51
C GLN A 39 0.78 -7.15 -4.37
N ARG A 40 1.96 -7.17 -3.76
CA ARG A 40 3.24 -7.33 -4.50
C ARG A 40 3.30 -8.64 -5.27
N LYS A 41 2.84 -9.75 -4.69
CA LYS A 41 2.82 -11.06 -5.38
C LYS A 41 1.83 -11.04 -6.55
N GLU A 42 0.63 -10.53 -6.33
CA GLU A 42 -0.41 -10.44 -7.36
C GLU A 42 0.05 -9.58 -8.55
N PHE A 43 0.63 -8.40 -8.28
CA PHE A 43 1.15 -7.53 -9.33
C PHE A 43 2.44 -8.05 -9.99
N ASN A 44 3.27 -8.82 -9.28
CA ASN A 44 4.39 -9.53 -9.92
C ASN A 44 3.92 -10.68 -10.83
N ALA A 45 2.84 -11.37 -10.46
CA ALA A 45 2.23 -12.42 -11.29
C ALA A 45 1.50 -11.82 -12.50
N HIS A 46 0.99 -10.59 -12.38
CA HIS A 46 0.25 -9.88 -13.42
C HIS A 46 0.74 -8.43 -13.60
N PRO A 47 1.95 -8.21 -14.15
CA PRO A 47 2.55 -6.87 -14.29
C PRO A 47 1.78 -5.94 -15.24
N GLU A 48 1.04 -6.52 -16.19
CA GLU A 48 0.08 -5.82 -17.04
C GLU A 48 -1.03 -5.15 -16.22
N ARG A 49 -1.58 -5.83 -15.20
CA ARG A 49 -2.55 -5.23 -14.28
C ARG A 49 -1.94 -4.13 -13.43
N ALA A 50 -0.67 -4.25 -13.04
CA ALA A 50 0.02 -3.20 -12.30
C ALA A 50 0.09 -1.91 -13.12
N SER A 51 0.47 -2.03 -14.40
CA SER A 51 0.54 -0.92 -15.35
C SER A 51 -0.83 -0.30 -15.61
N GLU A 52 -1.87 -1.11 -15.82
CA GLU A 52 -3.24 -0.59 -15.97
C GLU A 52 -3.74 0.11 -14.70
N PHE A 53 -3.46 -0.46 -13.52
CA PHE A 53 -3.90 0.08 -12.24
C PHE A 53 -3.28 1.46 -11.96
N ILE A 54 -1.98 1.64 -12.21
CA ILE A 54 -1.31 2.94 -12.03
C ILE A 54 -1.62 3.92 -13.17
N ALA A 55 -1.91 3.44 -14.38
CA ALA A 55 -2.29 4.28 -15.51
C ALA A 55 -3.67 4.95 -15.34
N ASN A 56 -4.54 4.39 -14.51
CA ASN A 56 -5.82 5.00 -14.15
C ASN A 56 -5.67 6.18 -13.15
N GLY A 57 -4.49 6.41 -12.58
CA GLY A 57 -4.19 7.55 -11.73
C GLY A 57 -3.96 8.84 -12.53
N LYS A 58 -4.42 10.00 -12.01
CA LYS A 58 -4.20 11.32 -12.63
C LYS A 58 -2.73 11.79 -12.68
N SER A 59 -1.80 10.98 -12.16
CA SER A 59 -0.37 11.25 -12.12
C SER A 59 0.36 10.29 -13.05
N LEU A 60 1.11 10.83 -14.02
CA LEU A 60 1.98 10.02 -14.87
C LEU A 60 2.97 9.24 -13.99
N PRO A 61 3.08 7.91 -14.14
CA PRO A 61 4.08 7.15 -13.40
C PRO A 61 5.46 7.67 -13.79
N SER A 62 6.21 8.18 -12.81
CA SER A 62 7.61 8.54 -13.00
C SER A 62 8.41 7.26 -13.28
N SER A 63 9.21 7.25 -14.35
CA SER A 63 10.04 6.10 -14.77
C SER A 63 11.07 5.62 -13.74
N ASP A 64 11.20 6.30 -12.60
CA ASP A 64 12.11 5.95 -11.51
C ASP A 64 11.57 4.86 -10.57
N TYR A 65 10.31 4.46 -10.70
CA TYR A 65 9.69 3.48 -9.79
C TYR A 65 9.17 2.24 -10.50
N GLU A 66 9.48 1.07 -9.93
CA GLU A 66 8.97 -0.22 -10.39
C GLU A 66 7.42 -0.20 -10.40
N PRO A 67 6.76 -0.47 -11.54
CA PRO A 67 5.30 -0.39 -11.68
C PRO A 67 4.55 -1.24 -10.65
N VAL A 68 5.12 -2.39 -10.31
CA VAL A 68 4.60 -3.34 -9.33
C VAL A 68 4.59 -2.76 -7.91
N GLU A 69 5.67 -2.07 -7.52
CA GLU A 69 5.74 -1.43 -6.20
C GLU A 69 4.74 -0.28 -6.12
N LEU A 70 4.65 0.55 -7.16
CA LEU A 70 3.73 1.66 -7.20
C LEU A 70 2.27 1.19 -7.12
N ALA A 71 1.92 0.14 -7.86
CA ALA A 71 0.59 -0.45 -7.83
C ALA A 71 0.25 -1.05 -6.45
N ALA A 72 1.19 -1.77 -5.84
CA ALA A 72 0.99 -2.36 -4.52
C ALA A 72 0.74 -1.30 -3.43
N TRP A 73 1.56 -0.25 -3.38
CA TRP A 73 1.38 0.85 -2.42
C TRP A 73 0.12 1.67 -2.67
N THR A 74 -0.24 1.89 -3.93
CA THR A 74 -1.48 2.59 -4.31
C THR A 74 -2.71 1.79 -3.86
N SER A 75 -2.71 0.48 -4.11
CA SER A 75 -3.80 -0.41 -3.70
C SER A 75 -3.93 -0.49 -2.17
N LEU A 76 -2.80 -0.57 -1.46
CA LEU A 76 -2.80 -0.49 0.00
C LEU A 76 -3.39 0.84 0.51
N GLY A 77 -3.04 1.96 -0.14
CA GLY A 77 -3.61 3.28 0.17
C GLY A 77 -5.13 3.31 -0.01
N SER A 78 -5.66 2.76 -1.11
CA SER A 78 -7.11 2.64 -1.32
C SER A 78 -7.77 1.76 -0.26
N ILE A 79 -7.14 0.65 0.13
CA ILE A 79 -7.65 -0.23 1.20
C ILE A 79 -7.68 0.52 2.54
N LEU A 80 -6.60 1.25 2.88
CA LEU A 80 -6.50 2.04 4.10
C LEU A 80 -7.56 3.15 4.17
N LEU A 81 -7.80 3.86 3.06
CA LEU A 81 -8.81 4.92 3.00
C LEU A 81 -10.23 4.37 3.03
N ASN A 82 -10.50 3.24 2.38
CA ASN A 82 -11.80 2.56 2.49
C ASN A 82 -12.02 2.01 3.91
N LEU A 83 -10.97 1.53 4.58
CA LEU A 83 -11.03 1.14 6.00
C LEU A 83 -11.38 2.33 6.88
N ASP A 84 -10.82 3.52 6.61
CA ASP A 84 -11.19 4.74 7.34
C ASP A 84 -12.67 5.09 7.12
N GLU A 85 -13.19 5.03 5.90
CA GLU A 85 -14.62 5.27 5.62
C GLU A 85 -15.53 4.25 6.34
N THR A 86 -15.06 3.01 6.51
CA THR A 86 -15.81 1.97 7.24
C THR A 86 -15.77 2.17 8.76
N ILE A 87 -14.67 2.71 9.29
CA ILE A 87 -14.48 2.99 10.73
C ILE A 87 -15.09 4.35 11.14
N SER A 88 -15.05 5.34 10.26
CA SER A 88 -15.50 6.72 10.46
C SER A 88 -16.95 6.96 10.01
N ARG A 89 -17.78 5.92 9.86
CA ARG A 89 -19.24 6.08 9.70
C ARG A 89 -19.84 6.67 10.98
N GLU A 90 -19.87 8.00 11.05
CA GLU A 90 -20.78 8.80 11.89
C GLU A 90 -22.21 8.77 11.32
#